data_AF-A0A538S6H2-F1
#
_entry.id   AF-A0A538S6H2-F1
#
_cell.length_a   1.000
_cell.length_b   1.000
_cell.length_c   1.000
_cell.angle_alpha   90.00
_cell.angle_beta   90.00
_cell.angle_gamma   90.00
#
_symmetry.space_group_name_H-M   'P 1'
#
loop_
_entity.id
_entity.type
_entity.pdbx_description
1 polymer ?
#
loop_
_entity_poly.entity_id
_entity_poly.type
_entity_poly.pdbx_seq_one_letter_code
_entity_poly.pdbx_strand_id
1 'polypeptide(L)'
;MLRAVLLVVLATTLAQAIPSCGGADEPTEVVGWIEAKRIDSFGHYFLIVINSVEYQVPGYFYQQVEVGDLVKWDGMTWTIVKKRNA
;
A
#
# COMPACT_ATOMS: atom_id res chain seq x y z
N MET A 1 5.87 16.02 49.02
CA MET A 1 6.19 14.83 48.20
C MET A 1 5.08 14.48 47.21
N LEU A 2 3.79 14.67 47.55
CA LEU A 2 2.65 14.41 46.65
C LEU A 2 2.60 15.29 45.37
N ARG A 3 3.05 16.55 45.45
CA ARG A 3 3.05 17.50 44.31
C ARG A 3 4.03 17.12 43.18
N ALA A 4 5.13 16.45 43.50
CA ALA A 4 6.12 16.04 42.49
C ALA A 4 5.66 14.80 41.70
N VAL A 5 4.89 13.92 42.34
CA VAL A 5 4.36 12.70 41.71
C VAL A 5 3.31 13.04 40.65
N LEU A 6 2.48 14.06 40.89
CA LEU A 6 1.43 14.47 39.95
C LEU A 6 1.99 15.03 38.63
N LEU A 7 3.14 15.69 38.68
CA LEU A 7 3.82 16.24 37.49
C LEU A 7 4.48 15.15 36.64
N VAL A 8 4.95 14.06 37.24
CA VAL A 8 5.59 12.94 36.53
C VAL A 8 4.56 12.10 35.77
N VAL A 9 3.35 11.92 36.32
CA VAL A 9 2.27 11.17 35.65
C VAL A 9 1.68 11.94 34.45
N LEU A 10 1.73 13.27 34.47
CA LEU A 10 1.28 14.09 33.33
C LEU A 10 2.26 14.04 32.14
N ALA A 11 3.53 13.73 32.37
CA ALA A 11 4.54 13.68 31.32
C ALA A 11 4.53 12.36 30.52
N THR A 12 3.89 11.30 31.03
CA THR A 12 3.87 9.98 30.38
C THR A 12 2.75 9.80 29.35
N THR A 13 1.79 10.73 29.23
CA THR A 13 0.64 10.58 28.32
C THR A 13 0.91 10.99 26.87
N LEU A 14 2.04 11.65 26.58
CA LEU A 14 2.38 12.11 25.23
C LEU A 14 3.15 11.08 24.38
N ALA A 15 3.53 9.93 24.94
CA ALA A 15 4.25 8.90 24.20
C ALA A 15 3.35 8.02 23.30
N GLN A 16 2.02 8.13 23.43
CA GLN A 16 1.08 7.33 22.62
C GLN A 16 0.51 8.07 21.41
N ALA A 17 0.96 9.30 21.15
CA ALA A 17 0.48 10.14 20.05
C ALA A 17 1.50 10.30 18.92
N ILE A 18 2.43 9.36 18.79
CA ILE A 18 3.18 9.17 17.54
C ILE A 18 2.38 8.11 16.78
N PRO A 19 1.54 8.45 15.79
CA PRO A 19 1.22 7.46 14.77
C PRO A 19 2.58 7.01 14.25
N SER A 20 2.91 5.73 14.36
CA SER A 20 4.21 5.20 13.92
C SER A 20 4.41 5.58 12.45
N CYS A 21 5.08 6.71 12.21
CA CYS A 21 5.61 7.10 10.92
C CYS A 21 6.88 6.25 10.77
N GLY A 22 6.69 4.96 10.53
CA GLY A 22 7.70 3.93 10.75
C GLY A 22 7.07 2.54 10.73
N GLY A 23 6.52 2.19 9.57
CA GLY A 23 6.22 0.81 9.19
C GLY A 23 6.82 0.57 7.82
N ALA A 24 8.14 0.45 7.78
CA ALA A 24 8.80 -0.19 6.65
C ALA A 24 8.38 -1.66 6.62
N ASP A 25 8.04 -2.16 5.44
CA ASP A 25 8.07 -3.58 5.08
C ASP A 25 6.99 -4.52 5.63
N GLU A 26 5.77 -4.05 5.87
CA GLU A 26 4.62 -4.97 5.83
C GLU A 26 4.09 -4.95 4.38
N PRO A 27 4.21 -6.03 3.59
CA PRO A 27 3.57 -6.08 2.31
C PRO A 27 2.06 -6.06 2.54
N THR A 28 1.46 -4.88 2.38
CA THR A 28 0.02 -4.72 2.44
C THR A 28 -0.55 -5.63 1.37
N GLU A 29 -1.29 -6.65 1.78
CA GLU A 29 -2.00 -7.50 0.83
C GLU A 29 -2.92 -6.59 0.01
N VAL A 30 -2.61 -6.44 -1.27
CA VAL A 30 -3.43 -5.62 -2.17
C VAL A 30 -4.43 -6.55 -2.80
N VAL A 31 -5.71 -6.22 -2.73
CA VAL A 31 -6.74 -6.87 -3.56
C VAL A 31 -7.63 -5.79 -4.12
N GLY A 32 -7.76 -5.75 -5.44
CA GLY A 32 -8.64 -4.77 -6.07
C GLY A 32 -8.66 -4.83 -7.58
N TRP A 33 -9.62 -4.10 -8.14
CA TRP A 33 -9.84 -4.00 -9.57
C TRP A 33 -8.88 -2.98 -10.17
N ILE A 34 -8.30 -3.30 -11.32
CA ILE A 34 -7.46 -2.36 -12.05
C ILE A 34 -8.35 -1.28 -12.67
N GLU A 35 -8.16 -0.04 -12.24
CA GLU A 35 -8.85 1.15 -12.73
C GLU A 35 -8.15 1.75 -13.96
N ALA A 36 -6.82 1.71 -13.97
CA ALA A 36 -6.00 2.25 -15.05
C ALA A 36 -4.62 1.59 -15.13
N LYS A 37 -3.98 1.75 -16.29
CA LYS A 37 -2.60 1.35 -16.55
C LYS A 37 -1.83 2.57 -17.02
N ARG A 38 -0.63 2.77 -16.47
CA ARG A 38 0.22 3.92 -16.76
C ARG A 38 1.67 3.48 -16.92
N ILE A 39 2.41 4.30 -17.65
CA ILE A 39 3.87 4.28 -17.64
C ILE A 39 4.28 5.64 -17.07
N ASP A 40 5.26 5.66 -16.19
CA ASP A 40 5.77 6.91 -15.63
C ASP A 40 6.32 7.83 -16.73
N SER A 41 6.47 9.12 -16.42
CA SER A 41 6.91 10.13 -17.40
C SER A 41 8.28 9.84 -18.03
N PHE A 42 9.10 9.03 -17.39
CA PHE A 42 10.43 8.65 -17.87
C PHE A 42 10.46 7.29 -18.58
N GLY A 43 9.37 6.54 -18.59
CA GLY A 43 9.31 5.24 -19.26
C GLY A 43 9.99 4.09 -18.52
N HIS A 44 10.32 4.28 -17.25
CA HIS A 44 11.07 3.32 -16.43
C HIS A 44 10.17 2.36 -15.65
N TYR A 45 8.97 2.82 -15.27
CA TYR A 45 8.10 2.10 -14.35
C TYR A 45 6.74 1.79 -14.97
N PHE A 46 6.32 0.53 -14.82
CA PHE A 46 4.98 0.07 -15.18
C PHE A 46 4.07 0.19 -13.97
N LEU A 47 3.01 0.98 -14.09
CA LEU A 47 2.12 1.30 -12.97
C LEU A 47 0.70 0.81 -13.26
N ILE A 48 0.07 0.18 -12.28
CA ILE A 48 -1.37 -0.06 -12.28
C ILE A 48 -2.04 0.78 -11.20
N VAL A 49 -3.27 1.19 -11.44
CA VAL A 49 -4.06 1.96 -10.46
C VAL A 49 -5.12 1.06 -9.87
N ILE A 50 -5.14 0.95 -8.55
CA ILE A 50 -6.14 0.19 -7.78
C ILE A 50 -6.60 1.09 -6.63
N ASN A 51 -7.92 1.31 -6.50
CA ASN A 51 -8.49 2.20 -5.49
C ASN A 51 -7.86 3.60 -5.52
N SER A 52 -7.61 4.15 -6.72
CA SER A 52 -6.90 5.42 -6.94
C SER A 52 -5.46 5.50 -6.41
N VAL A 53 -4.85 4.36 -6.04
CA VAL A 53 -3.45 4.26 -5.63
C VAL A 53 -2.63 3.62 -6.75
N GLU A 54 -1.47 4.19 -7.05
CA GLU A 54 -0.54 3.67 -8.05
C GLU A 54 0.38 2.60 -7.44
N TYR A 55 0.47 1.45 -8.11
CA TYR A 55 1.35 0.35 -7.74
C TYR A 55 2.31 0.06 -8.88
N GLN A 56 3.61 0.04 -8.57
CA GLN A 56 4.62 -0.44 -9.50
C GLN A 56 4.53 -1.96 -9.62
N VAL A 57 4.54 -2.44 -10.86
CA VAL A 57 4.47 -3.87 -11.17
C VAL A 57 5.60 -4.28 -12.12
N PRO A 58 5.98 -5.57 -12.14
CA PRO A 58 6.88 -6.08 -13.17
C PRO A 58 6.28 -5.94 -14.57
N GLY A 59 7.14 -5.69 -15.57
CA GLY A 59 6.70 -5.50 -16.95
C GLY A 59 5.95 -6.70 -17.53
N TYR A 60 6.35 -7.93 -17.17
CA TYR A 60 5.63 -9.14 -17.61
C TYR A 60 4.19 -9.17 -17.10
N PHE A 61 3.96 -8.76 -15.85
CA PHE A 61 2.63 -8.72 -15.25
C PHE A 61 1.80 -7.60 -15.89
N TYR A 62 2.41 -6.43 -16.07
CA TYR A 62 1.78 -5.29 -16.75
C TYR A 62 1.28 -5.66 -18.15
N GLN A 63 2.01 -6.48 -18.90
CA GLN A 63 1.59 -6.92 -20.24
C GLN A 63 0.38 -7.87 -20.21
N GLN A 64 0.24 -8.66 -19.15
CA GLN A 64 -0.82 -9.68 -19.03
C GLN A 64 -2.14 -9.14 -18.49
N VAL A 65 -2.12 -8.06 -17.70
CA VAL A 65 -3.31 -7.51 -17.06
C VAL A 65 -4.02 -6.46 -17.91
N GLU A 66 -5.34 -6.42 -17.77
CA GLU A 66 -6.20 -5.42 -18.39
C GLU A 66 -6.93 -4.57 -17.34
N VAL A 67 -7.34 -3.36 -17.74
CA VAL A 67 -8.27 -2.55 -16.92
C VAL A 67 -9.57 -3.33 -16.74
N GLY A 68 -10.02 -3.45 -15.49
CA GLY A 68 -11.15 -4.28 -15.09
C GLY A 68 -10.79 -5.71 -14.64
N ASP A 69 -9.52 -6.11 -14.66
CA ASP A 69 -9.10 -7.36 -14.00
C ASP A 69 -9.07 -7.16 -12.47
N LEU A 70 -9.49 -8.19 -11.72
CA LEU A 70 -9.28 -8.27 -10.27
C LEU A 70 -7.93 -8.90 -10.02
N VAL A 71 -7.06 -8.19 -9.31
CA VAL A 71 -5.70 -8.65 -9.01
C VAL A 71 -5.43 -8.66 -7.52
N LYS A 72 -4.40 -9.43 -7.14
CA LYS A 72 -3.91 -9.54 -5.78
C LYS A 72 -2.38 -9.44 -5.73
N TRP A 73 -1.86 -8.80 -4.69
CA TRP A 73 -0.45 -8.84 -4.28
C TRP A 73 -0.36 -9.47 -2.89
N ASP A 74 0.48 -10.49 -2.73
CA ASP A 74 0.70 -11.18 -1.45
C ASP A 74 2.01 -10.78 -0.74
N GLY A 75 2.69 -9.74 -1.25
CA GLY A 75 4.01 -9.34 -0.78
C GLY A 75 5.18 -9.83 -1.61
N MET A 76 4.94 -10.79 -2.52
CA MET A 76 5.98 -11.34 -3.38
C MET A 76 5.55 -11.46 -4.84
N THR A 77 4.28 -11.79 -5.09
CA THR A 77 3.77 -12.09 -6.42
C THR A 77 2.45 -11.38 -6.71
N TRP A 78 2.36 -10.80 -7.90
CA TRP A 78 1.12 -10.27 -8.45
C TRP A 78 0.36 -11.39 -9.15
N THR A 79 -0.89 -11.59 -8.77
CA THR A 79 -1.76 -12.65 -9.30
C THR A 79 -3.04 -12.07 -9.87
N ILE A 80 -3.48 -12.60 -11.02
CA ILE A 80 -4.80 -12.27 -11.59
C ILE A 80 -5.82 -13.20 -10.97
N VAL A 81 -6.70 -12.64 -10.13
CA VAL A 81 -7.76 -13.38 -9.44
C VAL A 81 -8.96 -13.60 -10.37
N LYS A 82 -9.34 -12.57 -11.13
CA LYS A 82 -10.44 -12.65 -12.10
C LYS A 82 -10.16 -11.76 -13.31
N LYS A 83 -10.41 -12.30 -14.51
CA LYS A 83 -10.36 -11.54 -15.76
C LYS A 83 -11.65 -10.76 -15.98
N ARG A 84 -11.55 -9.56 -16.56
CA ARG A 84 -12.73 -8.72 -16.85
C ARG A 84 -13.78 -9.40 -17.73
N ASN A 85 -13.35 -10.34 -18.58
CA ASN A 85 -14.19 -11.03 -19.58
C ASN A 85 -14.52 -12.49 -19.19
N ALA A 86 -14.23 -12.90 -17.94
CA ALA A 86 -14.46 -14.25 -17.45
C ALA A 86 -15.76 -14.38 -16.63
#